data_AF-A0A5N3VG83-F1
#
_entry.id   AF-A0A5N3VG83-F1
#
_cell.length_a   1.000
_cell.length_b   1.000
_cell.length_c   1.000
_cell.angle_alpha   90.00
_cell.angle_beta   90.00
_cell.angle_gamma   90.00
#
_symmetry.space_group_name_H-M   'P 1'
#
loop_
_entity.id
_entity.type
_entity.pdbx_description
1 polymer ?
#
loop_
_entity_poly.entity_id
_entity_poly.type
_entity_poly.pdbx_seq_one_letter_code
_entity_poly.pdbx_strand_id
1 'polypeptide(L)' 'MFSVRIVTADYYMASPLQGLDICQSPLTQAPVKKVPVVRIFGATPAV' A
#
# COMPACT_ATOMS: atom_id res chain seq x y z
N MET A 1 -10.66 -15.96 -7.58
CA MET A 1 -10.89 -14.55 -7.23
C MET A 1 -10.60 -14.37 -5.74
N PHE A 2 -9.72 -13.45 -5.34
CA PHE A 2 -9.44 -13.16 -3.93
C PHE A 2 -10.39 -12.06 -3.44
N SER A 3 -10.95 -12.19 -2.25
CA SER A 3 -11.85 -11.18 -1.67
C SER A 3 -11.70 -11.14 -0.16
N VAL A 4 -11.88 -9.95 0.42
CA VAL A 4 -11.75 -9.67 1.85
C VAL A 4 -12.85 -8.71 2.27
N ARG A 5 -13.58 -9.01 3.36
CA ARG A 5 -14.49 -8.07 4.03
C ARG A 5 -13.68 -7.13 4.91
N ILE A 6 -13.73 -5.83 4.63
CA ILE A 6 -13.02 -4.81 5.43
C ILE A 6 -13.70 -4.69 6.81
N VAL A 7 -12.93 -4.91 7.88
CA VAL A 7 -13.34 -4.64 9.26
C VAL A 7 -12.75 -3.31 9.74
N THR A 8 -11.46 -3.09 9.45
CA THR A 8 -10.77 -1.82 9.69
C THR A 8 -9.67 -1.63 8.67
N ALA A 9 -9.30 -0.37 8.43
CA ALA A 9 -8.17 0.00 7.61
C ALA A 9 -7.42 1.15 8.26
N ASP A 10 -6.09 1.10 8.18
CA ASP A 10 -5.22 2.18 8.60
C ASP A 10 -4.10 2.38 7.56
N TYR A 11 -3.22 3.35 7.82
CA TYR A 11 -2.04 3.57 7.02
C TYR A 11 -0.81 3.87 7.88
N TYR A 12 0.36 3.63 7.31
CA TYR A 12 1.64 4.09 7.87
C TYR A 12 2.61 4.51 6.75
N MET A 13 3.68 5.22 7.11
CA MET A 13 4.67 5.72 6.15
C MET A 13 5.89 4.78 6.10
N ALA A 14 6.08 4.11 4.97
CA ALA A 14 7.19 3.18 4.73
C ALA A 14 8.17 3.72 3.68
N SER A 15 9.39 3.19 3.64
CA SER A 15 10.27 3.40 2.50
C SER A 15 9.73 2.63 1.29
N PRO A 16 9.78 3.18 0.06
CA PRO A 16 9.20 2.53 -1.11
C PRO A 16 9.94 1.25 -1.50
N LEU A 17 9.20 0.25 -1.95
CA LEU A 17 9.70 -1.02 -2.48
C LEU A 17 9.76 -0.98 -4.01
N GLN A 18 10.91 -1.35 -4.57
CA GLN A 18 11.11 -1.38 -6.01
C GLN A 18 10.18 -2.42 -6.69
N GLY A 19 9.49 -2.00 -7.76
CA GLY A 19 8.57 -2.85 -8.50
C GLY A 19 7.15 -2.95 -7.91
N LEU A 20 6.94 -2.41 -6.70
CA LEU A 20 5.61 -2.32 -6.06
C LEU A 20 5.16 -0.88 -5.88
N ASP A 21 6.08 0.00 -5.47
CA ASP A 21 5.82 1.39 -5.16
C ASP A 21 6.44 2.35 -6.18
N ILE A 22 5.96 3.59 -6.16
CA ILE A 22 6.57 4.70 -6.89
C ILE A 22 7.84 5.14 -6.15
N CYS A 23 9.01 4.79 -6.69
CA CYS A 23 10.30 5.18 -6.11
C CYS A 23 10.81 6.56 -6.57
N GLN A 24 10.22 7.14 -7.62
CA GLN A 24 10.64 8.43 -8.20
C GLN A 24 9.43 9.34 -8.38
N SER A 25 9.57 10.61 -8.00
CA SER A 25 8.51 11.60 -8.15
C SER A 25 8.25 11.88 -9.64
N PRO A 26 7.01 11.74 -10.14
CA PRO A 26 6.72 12.01 -11.54
C PRO A 26 6.88 13.49 -11.91
N LEU A 27 6.74 14.40 -10.94
CA LEU A 27 6.86 15.85 -11.16
C LEU A 27 8.30 16.33 -11.11
N THR A 28 9.09 15.85 -10.15
CA THR A 28 10.43 16.38 -9.86
C THR A 28 11.56 15.42 -10.24
N GLN A 29 11.25 14.18 -10.62
CA GLN A 29 12.22 13.10 -10.87
C GLN A 29 13.16 12.84 -9.68
N ALA A 30 12.78 13.30 -8.49
CA ALA A 30 13.54 13.11 -7.26
C ALA A 30 13.14 11.79 -6.57
N PRO A 31 14.08 11.13 -5.86
CA PRO A 31 13.77 9.91 -5.11
C PRO A 31 12.69 10.13 -4.05
N VAL A 32 11.69 9.25 -4.04
CA VAL A 32 10.63 9.24 -3.02
C VAL A 32 11.19 8.62 -1.74
N LYS A 33 11.12 9.35 -0.63
CA LYS A 33 11.65 8.89 0.67
C LYS A 33 10.65 8.02 1.44
N LYS A 34 9.37 8.36 1.35
CA LYS A 34 8.28 7.67 2.05
C LYS A 34 7.05 7.57 1.16
N VAL A 35 6.37 6.44 1.24
CA VAL A 35 5.06 6.19 0.62
C VAL A 35 4.04 5.78 1.68
N PRO A 36 2.77 6.17 1.53
CA PRO A 36 1.71 5.68 2.40
C PRO A 36 1.39 4.23 2.03
N VAL A 37 1.47 3.33 3.00
CA VAL A 37 1.05 1.94 2.86
C VAL A 37 -0.27 1.77 3.59
N VAL A 38 -1.31 1.38 2.86
CA VAL A 38 -2.64 1.10 3.42
C VAL A 38 -2.70 -0.36 3.87
N ARG A 39 -3.08 -0.60 5.11
CA ARG A 39 -3.32 -1.95 5.64
C ARG A 39 -4.82 -2.16 5.80
N ILE A 40 -5.32 -3.26 5.25
CA ILE A 40 -6.72 -3.67 5.35
C ILE A 40 -6.78 -4.93 6.22
N PHE A 41 -7.55 -4.86 7.31
CA PHE A 41 -7.79 -5.98 8.19
C PHE A 41 -9.22 -6.47 7.99
N GLY A 42 -9.36 -7.78 7.74
CA GLY A 42 -10.61 -8.34 7.29
C GLY A 42 -10.59 -9.86 7.18
N ALA A 43 -11.74 -10.44 6.86
CA ALA A 43 -11.89 -11.88 6.66
C ALA A 43 -12.04 -12.21 5.18
N THR A 44 -11.42 -13.30 4.72
CA THR A 44 -11.73 -13.91 3.42
C THR A 44 -13.05 -14.69 3.52
N PRO A 45 -13.86 -14.80 2.45
CA PRO A 45 -14.99 -15.71 2.45
C PRO A 45 -14.54 -17.15 2.70
N ALA A 46 -15.27 -17.87 3.54
CA ALA A 46 -14.94 -19.24 3.95
C ALA A 46 -15.44 -20.32 2.98
N VAL A 47 -15.62 -19.97 1.70
CA VAL A 47 -16.11 -20.89 0.66
C VAL A 47 -14.95 -21.47 -0.11
#